data_AF-A0A7S1X1L7-F1
#
_entry.id   AF-A0A7S1X1L7-F1
#
_cell.length_a   1.000
_cell.length_b   1.000
_cell.length_c   1.000
_cell.angle_alpha   90.00
_cell.angle_beta   90.00
_cell.angle_gamma   90.00
#
_symmetry.space_group_name_H-M   'P 1'
#
loop_
_entity.id
_entity.type
_entity.pdbx_description
1 polymer ?
#
loop_
_entity_poly.entity_id
_entity_poly.type
_entity_poly.pdbx_seq_one_letter_code
_entity_poly.pdbx_strand_id
1 'polypeptide(L)'
;GEEVAQLDCDASCIAAQQAEARTQQLANAFGVENPSQHVAYWDKNRTPTYSAELLQEAQKSPRFVEEVEATFANFLGNKSGSQRLALRPMTRSQRAIVHSLAEQYGITSQSYGQDSSRHVMLYKAATSSIPNRLLTEVAADKSKQDIRQIREMETFDLQLLDLEDESSLHGMLREWAGEYELKRQRQTNGEQVWIRFSSLRPLQEAAHSLAGGLRGKFRVDSKSAAAAMVRGENGGEGSGRDSAVPPA
;
A
#
# COMPACT_ATOMS: atom_id res chain seq x y z
N GLY A 1 23.65 -17.28 41.12
CA GLY A 1 23.26 -15.98 40.55
C GLY A 1 24.30 -15.65 39.53
N GLU A 2 23.93 -15.68 38.26
CA GLU A 2 24.88 -15.40 37.18
C GLU A 2 24.81 -13.92 36.86
N GLU A 3 25.91 -13.21 37.12
CA GLU A 3 26.02 -11.78 36.93
C GLU A 3 26.30 -11.52 35.45
N VAL A 4 25.35 -10.90 34.76
CA VAL A 4 25.47 -10.60 33.33
C VAL A 4 26.48 -9.47 33.16
N ALA A 5 27.63 -9.76 32.55
CA ALA A 5 28.67 -8.78 32.27
C ALA A 5 28.11 -7.63 31.40
N GLN A 6 28.36 -6.38 31.81
CA GLN A 6 28.03 -5.20 31.01
C GLN A 6 28.80 -5.24 29.69
N LEU A 7 28.08 -5.15 28.58
CA LEU A 7 28.64 -5.15 27.24
C LEU A 7 29.00 -3.71 26.84
N ASP A 8 30.22 -3.52 26.36
CA ASP A 8 30.65 -2.26 25.77
C ASP A 8 30.01 -2.05 24.39
N CYS A 9 29.70 -0.79 24.08
CA CYS A 9 29.09 -0.38 22.82
C CYS A 9 30.10 -0.55 21.66
N ASP A 10 29.77 -1.41 20.70
CA ASP A 10 30.60 -1.68 19.52
C ASP A 10 30.51 -0.57 18.45
N ALA A 11 31.26 -0.72 17.36
CA ALA A 11 31.29 0.27 16.27
C ALA A 11 29.91 0.55 15.64
N SER A 12 29.01 -0.44 15.65
CA SER A 12 27.65 -0.27 15.12
C SER A 12 26.79 0.59 16.05
N CYS A 13 26.95 0.37 17.36
CA CYS A 13 26.30 1.13 18.41
C CYS A 13 26.79 2.60 18.43
N ILE A 14 28.10 2.85 18.22
CA ILE A 14 28.65 4.20 18.10
C ILE A 14 28.07 4.93 16.88
N ALA A 15 27.97 4.26 15.73
CA ALA A 15 27.38 4.85 14.52
C ALA A 15 25.90 5.20 14.71
N ALA A 16 25.14 4.35 15.39
CA ALA A 16 23.74 4.62 15.75
C ALA A 16 23.62 5.85 16.67
N GLN A 17 24.43 5.94 17.73
CA GLN A 17 24.43 7.09 18.64
C GLN A 17 24.77 8.40 17.93
N GLN A 18 25.74 8.39 17.00
CA GLN A 18 26.09 9.58 16.21
C GLN A 18 24.96 10.01 15.27
N ALA A 19 24.28 9.05 14.64
CA ALA A 19 23.11 9.33 13.78
C ALA A 19 21.94 9.90 14.59
N GLU A 20 21.69 9.37 15.79
CA GLU A 20 20.70 9.90 16.73
C GLU A 20 21.04 11.32 17.16
N ALA A 21 22.29 11.59 17.57
CA ALA A 21 22.74 12.91 17.97
C ALA A 21 22.57 13.96 16.86
N ARG A 22 22.90 13.60 15.61
CA ARG A 22 22.67 14.46 14.45
C ARG A 22 21.19 14.74 14.22
N THR A 23 20.35 13.72 14.36
CA THR A 23 18.89 13.84 14.20
C THR A 23 18.30 14.72 15.30
N GLN A 24 18.76 14.56 16.55
CA GLN A 24 18.38 15.39 17.68
C GLN A 24 18.77 16.86 17.48
N GLN A 25 19.97 17.11 16.98
CA GLN A 25 20.45 18.47 16.68
C GLN A 25 19.55 19.16 15.64
N LEU A 26 19.17 18.44 14.59
CA LEU A 26 18.22 18.94 13.60
C LEU A 26 16.85 19.20 14.24
N ALA A 27 16.35 18.27 15.05
CA ALA A 27 15.07 18.41 15.73
C ALA A 27 15.00 19.70 16.56
N ASN A 28 16.05 19.96 17.36
CA ASN A 28 16.16 21.16 18.18
C ASN A 28 16.17 22.44 17.33
N ALA A 29 16.90 22.45 16.21
CA ALA A 29 16.96 23.59 15.31
C ALA A 29 15.59 23.93 14.67
N PHE A 30 14.76 22.90 14.44
CA PHE A 30 13.40 23.06 13.90
C PHE A 30 12.30 23.13 14.98
N GLY A 31 12.65 23.17 16.27
CA GLY A 31 11.67 23.20 17.36
C GLY A 31 10.82 21.92 17.47
N VAL A 32 11.36 20.79 17.02
CA VAL A 32 10.72 19.47 17.08
C VAL A 32 11.17 18.76 18.36
N GLU A 33 10.27 18.62 19.33
CA GLU A 33 10.59 18.01 20.63
C GLU A 33 10.92 16.51 20.53
N ASN A 34 10.34 15.80 19.57
CA ASN A 34 10.55 14.36 19.40
C ASN A 34 10.72 13.99 17.91
N PRO A 35 11.96 13.96 17.39
CA PRO A 35 12.21 13.71 15.97
C PRO A 35 11.70 12.33 15.51
N SER A 36 11.80 11.33 16.38
CA SER A 36 11.33 9.97 16.12
C SER A 36 9.81 9.87 15.95
N GLN A 37 9.07 10.91 16.38
CA GLN A 37 7.60 10.97 16.33
C GLN A 37 7.11 12.12 15.43
N HIS A 38 8.03 12.85 14.80
CA HIS A 38 7.67 13.96 13.94
C HIS A 38 7.25 13.46 12.57
N VAL A 39 5.94 13.29 12.40
CA VAL A 39 5.32 13.13 11.08
C VAL A 39 5.25 14.50 10.41
N ALA A 40 5.63 14.59 9.13
CA ALA A 40 5.66 15.86 8.43
C ALA A 40 4.26 16.52 8.42
N TYR A 41 4.20 17.85 8.46
CA TYR A 41 2.92 18.59 8.49
C TYR A 41 1.97 18.19 7.35
N TRP A 42 2.51 17.98 6.15
CA TRP A 42 1.73 17.55 4.99
C TRP A 42 1.23 16.11 5.09
N ASP A 43 1.95 15.23 5.79
CA ASP A 43 1.48 13.86 6.09
C ASP A 43 0.39 13.87 7.16
N LYS A 44 0.57 14.66 8.23
CA LYS A 44 -0.44 14.82 9.30
C LYS A 44 -1.77 15.39 8.79
N ASN A 45 -1.69 16.29 7.82
CA ASN A 45 -2.85 16.95 7.23
C ASN A 45 -3.28 16.35 5.90
N ARG A 46 -2.70 15.20 5.50
CA ARG A 46 -3.10 14.52 4.29
C ARG A 46 -4.54 14.05 4.45
N THR A 47 -5.46 14.62 3.67
CA THR A 47 -6.81 14.08 3.55
C THR A 47 -6.69 12.68 2.93
N PRO A 48 -7.11 11.61 3.63
CA PRO A 48 -7.06 10.27 3.06
C PRO A 48 -7.95 10.21 1.83
N THR A 49 -7.42 9.61 0.76
CA THR A 49 -8.16 9.40 -0.48
C THR A 49 -8.63 7.96 -0.51
N TYR A 50 -9.82 7.73 0.03
CA TYR A 50 -10.46 6.42 -0.02
C TYR A 50 -10.96 6.12 -1.44
N SER A 51 -10.75 4.89 -1.90
CA SER A 51 -11.27 4.44 -3.20
C SER A 51 -12.80 4.40 -3.18
N ALA A 52 -13.40 4.52 -4.37
CA ALA A 52 -14.84 4.41 -4.51
C ALA A 52 -15.37 3.07 -4.00
N GLU A 53 -14.65 1.97 -4.26
CA GLU A 53 -15.03 0.64 -3.80
C GLU A 53 -15.04 0.54 -2.26
N LEU A 54 -14.01 1.08 -1.61
CA LEU A 54 -13.90 1.07 -0.15
C LEU A 54 -15.02 1.91 0.51
N LEU A 55 -15.34 3.07 -0.08
CA LEU A 55 -16.46 3.91 0.38
C LEU A 55 -17.81 3.18 0.25
N GLN A 56 -18.05 2.46 -0.84
CA GLN A 56 -19.28 1.67 -1.01
C GLN A 56 -19.39 0.55 0.02
N GLU A 57 -18.31 -0.20 0.25
CA GLU A 57 -18.30 -1.28 1.24
C GLU A 57 -18.46 -0.77 2.67
N ALA A 58 -17.87 0.40 2.97
CA ALA A 58 -18.06 1.08 4.25
C ALA A 58 -19.53 1.47 4.48
N GLN A 59 -20.21 1.99 3.46
CA GLN A 59 -21.65 2.29 3.54
C GLN A 59 -22.52 1.05 3.76
N LYS A 60 -22.11 -0.11 3.23
CA LYS A 60 -22.84 -1.39 3.42
C LYS A 60 -22.64 -1.97 4.81
N SER A 61 -21.46 -1.77 5.41
CA SER A 61 -21.05 -2.44 6.65
C SER A 61 -20.41 -1.50 7.69
N PRO A 62 -21.09 -0.40 8.08
CA PRO A 62 -20.46 0.68 8.87
C PRO A 62 -19.94 0.21 10.23
N ARG A 63 -20.67 -0.68 10.92
CA ARG A 63 -20.24 -1.22 12.22
C ARG A 63 -18.94 -2.01 12.14
N PHE A 64 -18.76 -2.79 11.06
CA PHE A 64 -17.52 -3.55 10.87
C PHE A 64 -16.34 -2.61 10.64
N VAL A 65 -16.52 -1.57 9.84
CA VAL A 65 -15.46 -0.57 9.61
C VAL A 65 -15.11 0.13 10.92
N GLU A 66 -16.10 0.54 11.70
CA GLU A 66 -15.88 1.18 13.00
C GLU A 66 -15.08 0.27 13.97
N GLU A 67 -15.40 -1.02 14.04
CA GLU A 67 -14.63 -2.00 14.83
C GLU A 67 -13.17 -2.13 14.34
N VAL A 68 -12.94 -2.13 13.04
CA VAL A 68 -11.60 -2.22 12.44
C VAL A 68 -10.81 -0.93 12.74
N GLU A 69 -11.41 0.25 12.57
CA GLU A 69 -10.79 1.54 12.86
C GLU A 69 -10.40 1.66 14.33
N ALA A 70 -11.29 1.25 15.25
CA ALA A 70 -10.99 1.19 16.68
C ALA A 70 -9.83 0.23 16.98
N THR A 71 -9.78 -0.91 16.30
CA THR A 71 -8.69 -1.88 16.43
C THR A 71 -7.37 -1.29 15.94
N PHE A 72 -7.36 -0.59 14.80
CA PHE A 72 -6.18 0.08 14.26
C PHE A 72 -5.69 1.20 15.17
N ALA A 73 -6.62 2.03 15.68
CA ALA A 73 -6.30 3.10 16.61
C ALA A 73 -5.64 2.57 17.89
N ASN A 74 -6.18 1.48 18.47
CA ASN A 74 -5.57 0.83 19.63
C ASN A 74 -4.18 0.23 19.29
N PHE A 75 -4.08 -0.45 18.14
CA PHE A 75 -2.82 -1.04 17.68
C PHE A 75 -1.73 0.02 17.53
N LEU A 76 -2.02 1.15 16.89
CA LEU A 76 -1.07 2.25 16.70
C LEU A 76 -0.81 3.05 17.99
N GLY A 77 -1.81 3.20 18.85
CA GLY A 77 -1.69 3.91 20.13
C GLY A 77 -0.79 3.18 21.13
N ASN A 78 -0.74 1.85 21.10
CA ASN A 78 0.12 1.06 21.99
C ASN A 78 1.58 1.04 21.52
N LYS A 79 2.33 2.10 21.83
CA LYS A 79 3.74 2.30 21.40
C LYS A 79 4.72 1.27 21.96
N SER A 80 4.51 0.80 23.18
CA SER A 80 5.34 -0.24 23.83
C SER A 80 4.85 -1.67 23.53
N GLY A 81 3.73 -1.79 22.82
CA GLY A 81 3.12 -3.07 22.48
C GLY A 81 3.79 -3.76 21.29
N SER A 82 3.21 -4.89 20.89
CA SER A 82 3.71 -5.69 19.78
C SER A 82 3.73 -4.92 18.45
N GLN A 83 4.77 -5.15 17.64
CA GLN A 83 4.91 -4.58 16.29
C GLN A 83 3.99 -5.25 15.25
N ARG A 84 3.33 -6.35 15.63
CA ARG A 84 2.41 -7.12 14.80
C ARG A 84 1.11 -7.41 15.54
N LEU A 85 0.01 -7.53 14.81
CA LEU A 85 -1.31 -7.89 15.35
C LEU A 85 -2.02 -8.86 14.40
N ALA A 86 -2.42 -10.02 14.93
CA ALA A 86 -3.28 -10.96 14.23
C ALA A 86 -4.74 -10.61 14.47
N LEU A 87 -5.50 -10.35 13.41
CA LEU A 87 -6.94 -10.15 13.49
C LEU A 87 -7.68 -11.48 13.54
N ARG A 88 -8.95 -11.44 13.93
CA ARG A 88 -9.84 -12.61 13.89
C ARG A 88 -9.99 -13.10 12.44
N PRO A 89 -10.16 -14.42 12.20
CA PRO A 89 -10.55 -14.93 10.90
C PRO A 89 -11.82 -14.23 10.41
N MET A 90 -11.83 -13.85 9.13
CA MET A 90 -12.91 -13.04 8.56
C MET A 90 -13.12 -13.41 7.09
N THR A 91 -14.26 -13.06 6.50
CA THR A 91 -14.59 -13.39 5.11
C THR A 91 -13.67 -12.69 4.11
N ARG A 92 -13.61 -13.17 2.87
CA ARG A 92 -12.78 -12.55 1.82
C ARG A 92 -13.08 -11.05 1.65
N SER A 93 -14.35 -10.67 1.61
CA SER A 93 -14.77 -9.26 1.46
C SER A 93 -14.31 -8.40 2.64
N GLN A 94 -14.42 -8.91 3.86
CA GLN A 94 -13.93 -8.23 5.06
C GLN A 94 -12.40 -8.07 5.04
N ARG A 95 -11.66 -9.10 4.63
CA ARG A 95 -10.20 -9.01 4.49
C ARG A 95 -9.80 -7.94 3.48
N ALA A 96 -10.51 -7.84 2.35
CA ALA A 96 -10.24 -6.82 1.34
C ALA A 96 -10.41 -5.39 1.89
N ILE A 97 -11.47 -5.17 2.68
CA ILE A 97 -11.69 -3.88 3.38
C ILE A 97 -10.53 -3.59 4.33
N VAL A 98 -10.13 -4.57 5.16
CA VAL A 98 -9.02 -4.39 6.12
C VAL A 98 -7.72 -4.07 5.40
N HIS A 99 -7.38 -4.77 4.31
CA HIS A 99 -6.17 -4.49 3.54
C HIS A 99 -6.19 -3.09 2.94
N SER A 100 -7.28 -2.72 2.28
CA SER A 100 -7.41 -1.39 1.66
C SER A 100 -7.39 -0.26 2.70
N LEU A 101 -8.00 -0.49 3.88
CA LEU A 101 -7.96 0.47 4.97
C LEU A 101 -6.57 0.54 5.61
N ALA A 102 -5.87 -0.58 5.77
CA ALA A 102 -4.51 -0.63 6.34
C ALA A 102 -3.52 0.21 5.52
N GLU A 103 -3.67 0.22 4.19
CA GLU A 103 -2.89 1.08 3.30
C GLU A 103 -3.05 2.57 3.66
N GLN A 104 -4.27 3.03 3.94
CA GLN A 104 -4.54 4.43 4.30
C GLN A 104 -3.94 4.81 5.67
N TYR A 105 -3.79 3.83 6.56
CA TYR A 105 -3.10 4.00 7.84
C TYR A 105 -1.58 3.81 7.73
N GLY A 106 -1.04 3.51 6.54
CA GLY A 106 0.37 3.19 6.35
C GLY A 106 0.80 1.93 7.11
N ILE A 107 -0.12 1.00 7.36
CA ILE A 107 0.09 -0.29 8.02
C ILE A 107 0.34 -1.35 6.93
N THR A 108 1.41 -2.13 7.08
CA THR A 108 1.62 -3.29 6.20
C THR A 108 0.69 -4.41 6.62
N SER A 109 -0.01 -5.03 5.68
CA SER A 109 -0.99 -6.06 5.96
C SER A 109 -0.79 -7.29 5.07
N GLN A 110 -0.98 -8.48 5.63
CA GLN A 110 -0.85 -9.74 4.88
C GLN A 110 -1.85 -10.79 5.39
N SER A 111 -2.48 -11.52 4.47
CA SER A 111 -3.43 -12.57 4.80
C SER A 111 -2.77 -13.94 4.96
N TYR A 112 -3.03 -14.63 6.07
CA TYR A 112 -2.48 -15.95 6.42
C TYR A 112 -3.59 -16.99 6.67
N GLY A 113 -3.31 -18.26 6.36
CA GLY A 113 -4.21 -19.39 6.62
C GLY A 113 -5.03 -19.85 5.41
N GLN A 114 -5.80 -20.92 5.60
CA GLN A 114 -6.69 -21.54 4.61
C GLN A 114 -8.07 -20.87 4.62
N ASP A 115 -8.83 -20.95 3.53
CA ASP A 115 -9.98 -20.03 3.29
C ASP A 115 -11.00 -19.90 4.44
N SER A 116 -11.25 -20.96 5.22
CA SER A 116 -12.15 -20.94 6.38
C SER A 116 -11.53 -20.35 7.66
N SER A 117 -10.21 -20.38 7.81
CA SER A 117 -9.46 -19.86 8.98
C SER A 117 -8.56 -18.66 8.61
N ARG A 118 -8.71 -18.13 7.40
CA ARG A 118 -7.84 -17.09 6.86
C ARG A 118 -8.08 -15.77 7.56
N HIS A 119 -7.00 -15.20 8.09
CA HIS A 119 -6.99 -13.97 8.87
C HIS A 119 -5.96 -12.98 8.32
N VAL A 120 -6.05 -11.72 8.73
CA VAL A 120 -5.10 -10.68 8.34
C VAL A 120 -4.15 -10.42 9.50
N MET A 121 -2.85 -10.42 9.20
CA MET A 121 -1.79 -9.96 10.07
C MET A 121 -1.40 -8.54 9.69
N LEU A 122 -1.33 -7.66 10.68
CA LEU A 122 -0.92 -6.28 10.54
C LEU A 122 0.49 -6.09 11.09
N TYR A 123 1.27 -5.21 10.48
CA TYR A 123 2.61 -4.84 10.89
C TYR A 123 2.75 -3.33 10.89
N LYS A 124 3.31 -2.77 11.97
CA LYS A 124 3.64 -1.34 12.03
C LYS A 124 4.79 -1.04 11.08
N ALA A 125 4.68 0.06 10.37
CA ALA A 125 5.74 0.65 9.57
C ALA A 125 6.04 2.07 10.09
N ALA A 126 7.16 2.65 9.66
CA ALA A 126 7.51 4.03 10.01
C ALA A 126 6.47 5.05 9.52
N THR A 127 5.75 4.71 8.45
CA THR A 127 4.67 5.52 7.88
C THR A 127 3.32 5.30 8.58
N SER A 128 3.24 4.38 9.55
CA SER A 128 1.96 4.05 10.17
C SER A 128 1.45 5.18 11.05
N SER A 129 0.26 5.69 10.74
CA SER A 129 -0.38 6.78 11.48
C SER A 129 -1.90 6.73 11.36
N ILE A 130 -2.59 7.41 12.27
CA ILE A 130 -4.05 7.54 12.22
C ILE A 130 -4.38 8.68 11.24
N PRO A 131 -5.19 8.44 10.19
CA PRO A 131 -5.62 9.49 9.27
C PRO A 131 -6.40 10.61 9.97
N ASN A 132 -6.38 11.82 9.41
CA ASN A 132 -7.07 12.98 9.97
C ASN A 132 -8.60 12.95 9.80
N ARG A 133 -9.11 12.08 8.93
CA ARG A 133 -10.53 11.82 8.68
C ARG A 133 -10.70 10.32 8.56
N LEU A 134 -11.65 9.74 9.29
CA LEU A 134 -11.87 8.29 9.27
C LEU A 134 -12.70 7.87 8.05
N LEU A 135 -12.59 6.60 7.64
CA LEU A 135 -13.38 6.03 6.55
C LEU A 135 -14.86 6.08 6.90
N THR A 136 -15.23 5.80 8.15
CA THR A 136 -16.61 5.90 8.65
C THR A 136 -17.19 7.31 8.46
N GLU A 137 -16.43 8.35 8.82
CA GLU A 137 -16.82 9.75 8.63
C GLU A 137 -16.99 10.11 7.15
N VAL A 138 -15.99 9.78 6.33
CA VAL A 138 -16.03 10.12 4.90
C VAL A 138 -17.12 9.35 4.17
N ALA A 139 -17.32 8.07 4.49
CA ALA A 139 -18.37 7.26 3.87
C ALA A 139 -19.77 7.74 4.24
N ALA A 140 -19.97 8.27 5.46
CA ALA A 140 -21.24 8.87 5.88
C ALA A 140 -21.56 10.17 5.12
N ASP A 141 -20.54 11.01 4.87
CA ASP A 141 -20.69 12.30 4.19
C ASP A 141 -20.95 12.16 2.68
N LYS A 142 -20.48 11.09 2.03
CA LYS A 142 -20.54 10.93 0.57
C LYS A 142 -21.87 10.35 0.10
N SER A 143 -22.50 11.02 -0.87
CA SER A 143 -23.68 10.47 -1.54
C SER A 143 -23.30 9.37 -2.53
N LYS A 144 -24.30 8.55 -2.96
CA LYS A 144 -24.10 7.55 -4.01
C LYS A 144 -23.61 8.17 -5.34
N GLN A 145 -23.98 9.42 -5.62
CA GLN A 145 -23.54 10.12 -6.83
C GLN A 145 -22.08 10.55 -6.70
N ASP A 146 -21.67 11.05 -5.53
CA ASP A 146 -20.27 11.42 -5.29
C ASP A 146 -19.35 10.20 -5.43
N ILE A 147 -19.77 9.04 -4.91
CA ILE A 147 -18.98 7.82 -5.03
C ILE A 147 -18.87 7.34 -6.48
N ARG A 148 -19.92 7.52 -7.30
CA ARG A 148 -19.84 7.24 -8.74
C ARG A 148 -18.86 8.18 -9.43
N GLN A 149 -18.91 9.47 -9.12
CA GLN A 149 -17.95 10.44 -9.67
C GLN A 149 -16.52 10.11 -9.27
N ILE A 150 -16.27 9.75 -8.00
CA ILE A 150 -14.94 9.32 -7.55
C ILE A 150 -14.49 8.11 -8.37
N ARG A 151 -15.36 7.12 -8.59
CA ARG A 151 -15.05 5.94 -9.41
C ARG A 151 -14.72 6.29 -10.85
N GLU A 152 -15.42 7.25 -11.44
CA GLU A 152 -15.18 7.73 -12.81
C GLU A 152 -13.89 8.54 -12.93
N MET A 153 -13.48 9.20 -11.84
CA MET A 153 -12.23 9.94 -11.76
C MET A 153 -11.02 9.06 -11.41
N GLU A 154 -11.22 7.85 -10.90
CA GLU A 154 -10.15 6.91 -10.63
C GLU A 154 -9.46 6.51 -11.94
N THR A 155 -8.19 6.88 -12.07
CA THR A 155 -7.36 6.52 -13.22
C THR A 155 -6.57 5.26 -12.93
N PHE A 156 -6.52 4.35 -13.90
CA PHE A 156 -5.73 3.13 -13.85
C PHE A 156 -4.48 3.31 -14.71
N ASP A 157 -3.50 4.05 -14.20
CA ASP A 157 -2.33 4.46 -14.96
C ASP A 157 -1.05 3.78 -14.46
N LEU A 158 -0.22 3.25 -15.37
CA LEU A 158 1.18 2.89 -15.13
C LEU A 158 2.09 3.93 -15.78
N GLN A 159 3.07 4.43 -15.03
CA GLN A 159 4.04 5.36 -15.58
C GLN A 159 5.24 4.61 -16.17
N LEU A 160 5.63 5.00 -17.38
CA LEU A 160 6.83 4.53 -18.05
C LEU A 160 7.95 5.57 -17.95
N LEU A 161 9.16 5.06 -17.84
CA LEU A 161 10.41 5.81 -17.83
C LEU A 161 11.30 5.31 -18.98
N ASP A 162 12.04 6.22 -19.60
CA ASP A 162 13.02 5.91 -20.66
C ASP A 162 12.46 5.07 -21.83
N LEU A 163 11.24 5.36 -22.28
CA LEU A 163 10.64 4.67 -23.42
C LEU A 163 11.38 5.03 -24.71
N GLU A 164 12.24 4.13 -25.20
CA GLU A 164 12.93 4.27 -26.49
C GLU A 164 12.02 3.99 -27.68
N ASP A 165 11.21 2.93 -27.58
CA ASP A 165 10.40 2.41 -28.69
C ASP A 165 9.11 1.74 -28.19
N GLU A 166 8.00 2.06 -28.85
CA GLU A 166 6.67 1.52 -28.55
C GLU A 166 6.47 0.10 -29.09
N SER A 167 7.22 -0.33 -30.10
CA SER A 167 7.04 -1.65 -30.72
C SER A 167 7.21 -2.78 -29.70
N SER A 168 8.25 -2.66 -28.87
CA SER A 168 8.54 -3.63 -27.80
C SER A 168 7.45 -3.62 -26.71
N LEU A 169 6.94 -2.42 -26.38
CA LEU A 169 5.87 -2.24 -25.40
C LEU A 169 4.54 -2.83 -25.89
N HIS A 170 4.14 -2.52 -27.12
CA HIS A 170 2.93 -3.06 -27.75
C HIS A 170 3.00 -4.59 -27.91
N GLY A 171 4.18 -5.15 -28.16
CA GLY A 171 4.39 -6.59 -28.17
C GLY A 171 4.06 -7.24 -26.82
N MET A 172 4.51 -6.63 -25.72
CA MET A 172 4.22 -7.11 -24.36
C MET A 172 2.77 -6.85 -23.94
N LEU A 173 2.18 -5.74 -24.38
CA LEU A 173 0.80 -5.36 -24.07
C LEU A 173 -0.24 -5.91 -25.05
N ARG A 174 0.14 -6.85 -25.93
CA ARG A 174 -0.73 -7.38 -26.98
C ARG A 174 -2.01 -8.00 -26.40
N GLU A 175 -1.91 -8.66 -25.24
CA GLU A 175 -3.05 -9.32 -24.59
C GLU A 175 -4.14 -8.34 -24.14
N TRP A 176 -3.78 -7.09 -23.86
CA TRP A 176 -4.70 -6.02 -23.45
C TRP A 176 -4.99 -5.02 -24.58
N ALA A 177 -4.77 -5.41 -25.84
CA ALA A 177 -5.02 -4.52 -26.98
C ALA A 177 -6.48 -4.03 -27.01
N GLY A 178 -6.68 -2.72 -27.03
CA GLY A 178 -7.99 -2.08 -26.95
C GLY A 178 -8.48 -1.78 -25.53
N GLU A 179 -7.76 -2.25 -24.50
CA GLU A 179 -8.07 -1.98 -23.10
C GLU A 179 -7.13 -0.95 -22.46
N TYR A 180 -6.17 -0.42 -23.22
CA TYR A 180 -5.30 0.66 -22.79
C TYR A 180 -5.11 1.73 -23.86
N GLU A 181 -4.74 2.92 -23.40
CA GLU A 181 -4.28 4.04 -24.21
C GLU A 181 -2.95 4.60 -23.66
N LEU A 182 -2.04 5.02 -24.55
CA LEU A 182 -0.81 5.69 -24.16
C LEU A 182 -1.04 7.20 -24.07
N LYS A 183 -0.72 7.79 -22.92
CA LYS A 183 -0.74 9.24 -22.71
C LYS A 183 0.67 9.79 -22.62
N ARG A 184 0.92 10.84 -23.39
CA ARG A 184 2.20 11.56 -23.39
C ARG A 184 1.97 12.95 -22.85
N GLN A 185 2.77 13.36 -21.87
CA GLN A 185 2.76 14.73 -21.37
C GLN A 185 4.17 15.27 -21.37
N ARG A 186 4.37 16.37 -22.11
CA ARG A 186 5.64 17.08 -22.15
C ARG A 186 5.78 17.93 -20.89
N GLN A 187 6.78 17.64 -20.08
CA GLN A 187 7.14 18.43 -18.90
C GLN A 187 8.48 19.14 -19.13
N THR A 188 8.80 20.08 -18.23
CA THR A 188 10.08 20.82 -18.23
C THR A 188 11.30 19.90 -18.12
N ASN A 189 11.15 18.71 -17.51
CA ASN A 189 12.23 17.75 -17.28
C ASN A 189 12.24 16.56 -18.25
N GLY A 190 11.46 16.60 -19.33
CA GLY A 190 11.40 15.52 -20.33
C GLY A 190 9.97 15.13 -20.72
N GLU A 191 9.85 14.04 -21.49
CA GLU A 191 8.56 13.45 -21.85
C GLU A 191 8.20 12.36 -20.84
N GLN A 192 7.03 12.46 -20.21
CA GLN A 192 6.47 11.40 -19.38
C GLN A 192 5.40 10.65 -20.17
N VAL A 193 5.44 9.33 -20.07
CA VAL A 193 4.52 8.43 -20.76
C VAL A 193 3.76 7.60 -19.73
N TRP A 194 2.44 7.49 -19.88
CA TRP A 194 1.58 6.65 -19.07
C TRP A 194 0.80 5.68 -19.93
N ILE A 195 0.63 4.46 -19.43
CA ILE A 195 -0.32 3.49 -19.95
C ILE A 195 -1.57 3.62 -19.10
N ARG A 196 -2.66 4.12 -19.67
CA ARG A 196 -3.97 4.19 -19.00
C ARG A 196 -4.80 3.00 -19.41
N PHE A 197 -5.26 2.22 -18.43
CA PHE A 197 -6.14 1.09 -18.63
C PHE A 197 -7.60 1.47 -18.39
N SER A 198 -8.51 0.74 -19.02
CA SER A 198 -9.95 0.89 -18.88
C SER A 198 -10.47 0.42 -17.51
N SER A 199 -9.74 -0.47 -16.86
CA SER A 199 -10.11 -1.03 -15.56
C SER A 199 -8.89 -1.49 -14.77
N LEU A 200 -9.14 -1.85 -13.51
CA LEU A 200 -8.11 -2.21 -12.56
C LEU A 200 -7.41 -3.56 -12.86
N ARG A 201 -8.15 -4.54 -13.39
CA ARG A 201 -7.61 -5.89 -13.63
C ARG A 201 -6.54 -5.91 -14.74
N PRO A 202 -6.78 -5.33 -15.94
CA PRO A 202 -5.76 -5.20 -16.98
C PRO A 202 -4.51 -4.46 -16.50
N LEU A 203 -4.68 -3.40 -15.69
CA LEU A 203 -3.58 -2.67 -15.08
C LEU A 203 -2.68 -3.60 -14.25
N GLN A 204 -3.27 -4.49 -13.44
CA GLN A 204 -2.54 -5.39 -12.55
C GLN A 204 -1.82 -6.49 -13.30
N GLU A 205 -2.52 -7.15 -14.21
CA GLU A 205 -1.95 -8.23 -15.01
C GLU A 205 -0.81 -7.68 -15.89
N ALA A 206 -1.00 -6.49 -16.47
CA ALA A 206 0.05 -5.80 -17.20
C ALA A 206 1.21 -5.35 -16.28
N ALA A 207 0.94 -4.80 -15.09
CA ALA A 207 1.99 -4.43 -14.15
C ALA A 207 2.86 -5.63 -13.74
N HIS A 208 2.23 -6.79 -13.54
CA HIS A 208 2.91 -8.05 -13.26
C HIS A 208 3.72 -8.54 -14.45
N SER A 209 3.13 -8.54 -15.65
CA SER A 209 3.80 -8.97 -16.89
C SER A 209 4.99 -8.09 -17.26
N LEU A 210 4.88 -6.77 -17.06
CA LEU A 210 5.94 -5.81 -17.36
C LEU A 210 7.12 -5.89 -16.37
N ALA A 211 6.90 -6.37 -15.13
CA ALA A 211 7.94 -6.71 -14.14
C ALA A 211 9.10 -5.70 -13.99
N GLY A 212 8.81 -4.39 -14.02
CA GLY A 212 9.80 -3.30 -13.91
C GLY A 212 10.35 -2.78 -15.25
N GLY A 213 10.00 -3.42 -16.37
CA GLY A 213 10.24 -2.99 -17.75
C GLY A 213 11.21 -3.89 -18.52
N LEU A 214 11.56 -3.46 -19.73
CA LEU A 214 12.47 -4.16 -20.62
C LEU A 214 13.79 -3.40 -20.72
N ARG A 215 14.90 -4.03 -20.31
CA ARG A 215 16.22 -3.40 -20.23
C ARG A 215 16.60 -2.75 -21.57
N GLY A 216 16.92 -1.47 -21.51
CA GLY A 216 17.30 -0.67 -22.69
C GLY A 216 16.15 -0.39 -23.64
N LYS A 217 14.89 -0.55 -23.21
CA LYS A 217 13.71 -0.19 -24.01
C LYS A 217 12.72 0.68 -23.25
N PHE A 218 12.41 0.31 -22.01
CA PHE A 218 11.62 1.12 -21.10
C PHE A 218 11.73 0.57 -19.68
N ARG A 219 11.39 1.39 -18.70
CA ARG A 219 11.22 0.98 -17.30
C ARG A 219 9.81 1.35 -16.84
N VAL A 220 9.26 0.59 -15.91
CA VAL A 220 8.02 0.96 -15.23
C VAL A 220 8.38 1.65 -13.93
N ASP A 221 7.79 2.81 -13.66
CA ASP A 221 8.00 3.50 -12.38
C ASP A 221 7.54 2.61 -11.23
N SER A 222 8.44 2.37 -10.27
CA SER A 222 8.22 1.40 -9.19
C SER A 222 7.10 1.80 -8.24
N LYS A 223 6.81 3.10 -8.09
CA LYS A 223 5.69 3.56 -7.27
C LYS A 223 4.37 3.30 -7.99
N SER A 224 4.31 3.60 -9.29
CA SER A 224 3.13 3.31 -10.11
C SER A 224 2.85 1.81 -10.22
N ALA A 225 3.89 0.99 -10.38
CA ALA A 225 3.76 -0.47 -10.39
C ALA A 225 3.31 -1.04 -9.04
N ALA A 226 3.90 -0.56 -7.94
CA ALA A 226 3.47 -0.96 -6.60
C ALA A 226 2.01 -0.56 -6.32
N ALA A 227 1.61 0.65 -6.69
CA ALA A 227 0.23 1.11 -6.55
C ALA A 227 -0.75 0.27 -7.39
N ALA A 228 -0.35 -0.16 -8.59
CA ALA A 228 -1.14 -1.06 -9.42
C ALA A 228 -1.31 -2.45 -8.76
N MET A 229 -0.22 -3.04 -8.26
CA MET A 229 -0.20 -4.37 -7.65
C MET A 229 -0.97 -4.44 -6.31
N VAL A 230 -0.80 -3.42 -5.44
CA VAL A 230 -1.47 -3.37 -4.12
C VAL A 230 -3.00 -3.31 -4.27
N ARG A 231 -3.49 -2.65 -5.32
CA ARG A 231 -4.93 -2.63 -5.62
C ARG A 231 -5.49 -4.02 -5.99
N GLY A 232 -4.64 -5.03 -6.23
CA GLY A 232 -4.99 -6.29 -6.92
C GLY A 232 -4.86 -7.58 -6.13
N GLU A 233 -4.09 -7.57 -5.05
CA GLU A 233 -4.02 -8.72 -4.14
C GLU A 233 -5.37 -9.03 -3.45
N ASN A 234 -6.41 -8.23 -3.70
CA ASN A 234 -7.80 -8.50 -3.35
C ASN A 234 -8.50 -9.55 -4.25
N GLY A 235 -7.85 -10.09 -5.30
CA GLY A 235 -8.41 -11.24 -6.03
C GLY A 235 -7.54 -11.95 -7.06
N GLY A 236 -6.91 -13.05 -6.66
CA GLY A 236 -6.40 -14.12 -7.55
C GLY A 236 -5.72 -15.21 -6.72
N GLU A 237 -6.41 -16.32 -6.42
CA GLU A 237 -6.26 -17.60 -7.12
C GLU A 237 -4.81 -18.11 -7.16
N GLY A 238 -4.42 -18.80 -6.09
CA GLY A 238 -3.36 -19.80 -6.17
C GLY A 238 -3.92 -20.99 -6.95
N SER A 239 -3.65 -21.04 -8.26
CA SER A 239 -3.89 -22.26 -9.04
C SER A 239 -2.97 -23.35 -8.53
N GLY A 240 -3.55 -24.35 -7.88
CA GLY A 240 -2.85 -25.58 -7.53
C GLY A 240 -2.26 -26.22 -8.78
N ARG A 241 -0.97 -26.56 -8.70
CA ARG A 241 -0.45 -27.71 -9.43
C ARG A 241 -0.40 -28.86 -8.44
N ASP A 242 -1.48 -29.65 -8.47
CA ASP A 242 -1.43 -31.05 -8.09
C ASP A 242 -0.35 -31.73 -8.94
N SER A 243 0.69 -32.21 -8.29
CA SER A 243 1.59 -33.22 -8.84
C SER A 243 1.60 -34.40 -7.88
N ALA A 244 0.76 -35.37 -8.24
CA ALA A 244 1.01 -36.80 -8.19
C ALA A 244 1.46 -37.41 -6.84
N VAL A 245 0.48 -38.03 -6.16
CA VAL A 245 0.66 -39.36 -5.55
C VAL A 245 0.85 -40.37 -6.71
N PRO A 246 1.80 -41.32 -6.63
CA PRO A 246 1.40 -42.72 -6.36
C PRO A 246 2.53 -43.53 -5.64
N PRO A 247 2.46 -44.87 -5.50
CA PRO A 247 1.88 -45.52 -4.32
C PRO A 247 2.80 -46.58 -3.67
N ALA A 248 2.56 -46.87 -2.39
CA ALA A 248 2.50 -48.18 -1.73
C ALA A 248 2.58 -48.00 -0.21
#